data_AF-A0A7W0X2X3-F1
#
_entry.id   AF-A0A7W0X2X3-F1
#
_cell.length_a   1.000
_cell.length_b   1.000
_cell.length_c   1.000
_cell.angle_alpha   90.00
_cell.angle_beta   90.00
_cell.angle_gamma   90.00
#
_symmetry.space_group_name_H-M   'P 1'
#
loop_
_entity.id
_entity.type
_entity.pdbx_description
1 polymer ?
#
loop_
_entity_poly.entity_id
_entity_poly.type
_entity_poly.pdbx_seq_one_letter_code
_entity_poly.pdbx_strand_id
1 'polypeptide(L)'
;MRLEDIQNNAAIRGIIPDALVTVVSVQWFGSEALELTYKTPSSKVANELLYRHDEPRLEIVEQGRPWSFDGDGALFRLVSEAQRIRLAHLFDPVLAVHTSVVDPLPHQITAVYEHMLPRQPLRFLLADDPGAGKTIMAGLLIKELIARGDLQRCLVVCPGSLAEQWQDELFRRFHLPFEILTNDKLEAARTGNWFLETNLVIARLDKLSRNEDVQMKLQAPDCRWDLVVCDEAHK
;
A
#
# COMPACT_ATOMS: atom_id res chain seq x y z
N MET A 1 8.54 39.73 -17.14
CA MET A 1 7.91 39.53 -15.81
C MET A 1 7.58 40.90 -15.25
N ARG A 2 6.54 41.08 -14.42
CA ARG A 2 6.30 42.42 -13.83
C ARG A 2 7.11 42.61 -12.55
N LEU A 3 7.49 43.84 -12.23
CA LEU A 3 8.25 44.12 -11.00
C LEU A 3 7.48 43.70 -9.72
N GLU A 4 6.15 43.65 -9.74
CA GLU A 4 5.33 43.19 -8.60
C GLU A 4 5.50 41.71 -8.26
N ASP A 5 5.97 40.91 -9.22
CA ASP A 5 6.16 39.46 -9.03
C ASP A 5 7.46 39.16 -8.27
N ILE A 6 8.32 40.15 -8.02
CA ILE A 6 9.58 40.00 -7.28
C ILE A 6 9.31 39.87 -5.78
N GLN A 7 9.61 38.69 -5.23
CA GLN A 7 9.52 38.42 -3.79
C GLN A 7 10.90 38.19 -3.16
N ASN A 8 11.00 38.46 -1.85
CA ASN A 8 12.19 38.14 -1.09
C ASN A 8 12.52 36.64 -1.19
N ASN A 9 13.80 36.31 -1.37
CA ASN A 9 14.35 34.99 -1.63
C ASN A 9 14.07 34.38 -3.02
N ALA A 10 13.49 35.12 -3.96
CA ALA A 10 13.39 34.67 -5.35
C ALA A 10 14.78 34.60 -6.02
N ALA A 11 14.99 33.64 -6.91
CA ALA A 11 16.17 33.58 -7.77
C ALA A 11 15.86 34.26 -9.11
N ILE A 12 16.56 35.34 -9.43
CA ILE A 12 16.34 36.15 -10.63
C ILE A 12 17.56 36.09 -11.54
N ARG A 13 17.32 35.95 -12.84
CA ARG A 13 18.29 36.12 -13.93
C ARG A 13 18.06 37.47 -14.61
N GLY A 14 19.14 38.12 -15.07
CA GLY A 14 19.09 39.37 -15.84
C GLY A 14 19.54 40.62 -15.08
N ILE A 15 19.83 40.50 -13.80
CA ILE A 15 20.44 41.56 -12.96
C ILE A 15 21.95 41.62 -13.21
N ILE A 16 22.62 40.46 -13.13
CA ILE A 16 24.02 40.31 -13.51
C ILE A 16 24.11 39.43 -14.77
N PRO A 17 24.97 39.75 -15.74
CA PRO A 17 25.25 38.86 -16.88
C PRO A 17 25.67 37.46 -16.41
N ASP A 18 25.05 36.43 -16.97
CA ASP A 18 25.37 35.00 -16.77
C ASP A 18 25.33 34.50 -15.31
N ALA A 19 24.65 35.20 -14.41
CA ALA A 19 24.50 34.77 -13.02
C ALA A 19 23.05 34.86 -12.53
N LEU A 20 22.69 33.91 -11.66
CA LEU A 20 21.47 33.97 -10.86
C LEU A 20 21.78 34.73 -9.56
N VAL A 21 20.93 35.68 -9.22
CA VAL A 21 21.02 36.38 -7.94
C VAL A 21 19.81 36.05 -7.07
N THR A 22 20.05 35.96 -5.76
CA THR A 22 18.99 35.72 -4.78
C THR A 22 18.54 37.06 -4.22
N VAL A 23 17.25 37.36 -4.31
CA VAL A 23 16.68 38.58 -3.74
C VAL A 23 16.75 38.51 -2.21
N VAL A 24 17.33 39.53 -1.58
CA VAL A 24 17.39 39.66 -0.11
C VAL A 24 16.27 40.54 0.39
N SER A 25 16.07 41.69 -0.26
CA SER A 25 14.99 42.63 0.06
C SER A 25 14.60 43.47 -1.15
N VAL A 26 13.34 43.91 -1.17
CA VAL A 26 12.77 44.82 -2.18
C VAL A 26 12.22 46.05 -1.47
N GLN A 27 12.61 47.25 -1.93
CA GLN A 27 12.07 48.52 -1.44
C GLN A 27 11.50 49.33 -2.60
N TRP A 28 10.19 49.62 -2.55
CA TRP A 28 9.52 50.37 -3.60
C TRP A 28 9.65 51.88 -3.44
N PHE A 29 9.88 52.57 -4.55
CA PHE A 29 9.84 54.02 -4.67
C PHE A 29 8.68 54.42 -5.62
N GLY A 30 7.48 54.56 -5.05
CA GLY A 30 6.27 54.77 -5.82
C GLY A 30 5.85 53.52 -6.61
N SER A 31 5.27 53.68 -7.80
CA SER A 31 4.84 52.58 -8.68
C SER A 31 5.81 52.27 -9.82
N GLU A 32 6.82 53.12 -10.04
CA GLU A 32 7.66 53.09 -11.25
C GLU A 32 9.06 52.51 -11.04
N ALA A 33 9.52 52.44 -9.79
CA ALA A 33 10.86 51.99 -9.46
C ALA A 33 10.89 51.20 -8.15
N LEU A 34 11.80 50.24 -8.08
CA LEU A 34 12.16 49.54 -6.85
C LEU A 34 13.68 49.44 -6.70
N GLU A 35 14.16 49.53 -5.47
CA GLU A 35 15.53 49.15 -5.11
C GLU A 35 15.53 47.69 -4.68
N LEU A 36 16.38 46.91 -5.36
CA LEU A 36 16.56 45.49 -5.14
C LEU A 36 17.90 45.25 -4.45
N THR A 37 17.86 44.77 -3.21
CA THR A 37 19.04 44.21 -2.54
C THR A 37 19.12 42.73 -2.88
N TYR A 38 20.22 42.29 -3.47
CA TYR A 38 20.40 40.90 -3.87
C TYR A 38 21.77 40.36 -3.46
N LYS A 39 21.88 39.03 -3.42
CA LYS A 39 23.09 38.29 -3.12
C LYS A 39 23.52 37.49 -4.35
N THR A 40 24.79 37.64 -4.74
CA THR A 40 25.40 36.89 -5.84
C THR A 40 25.75 35.45 -5.42
N PRO A 41 26.07 34.54 -6.38
CA PRO A 41 26.55 33.19 -6.05
C PRO A 41 27.83 33.21 -5.19
N SER A 42 28.66 34.25 -5.34
CA SER A 42 29.86 34.49 -4.52
C SER A 42 29.57 35.01 -3.11
N SER A 43 28.30 35.04 -2.69
CA SER A 43 27.82 35.57 -1.42
C SER A 43 28.04 37.06 -1.16
N LYS A 44 28.45 37.83 -2.17
CA LYS A 44 28.49 39.31 -2.09
C LYS A 44 27.08 39.89 -2.23
N VAL A 45 26.77 40.86 -1.37
CA VAL A 45 25.50 41.61 -1.40
C VAL A 45 25.71 42.90 -2.17
N ALA A 46 24.76 43.24 -3.03
CA ALA A 46 24.74 44.47 -3.80
C ALA A 46 23.30 44.98 -3.93
N ASN A 47 23.16 46.27 -4.26
CA ASN A 47 21.88 46.91 -4.51
C ASN A 47 21.84 47.38 -5.97
N GLU A 48 20.69 47.23 -6.62
CA GLU A 48 20.42 47.80 -7.94
C GLU A 48 19.02 48.40 -7.97
N LEU A 49 18.89 49.54 -8.63
CA LEU A 49 17.62 50.23 -8.77
C LEU A 49 17.01 49.85 -10.13
N LEU A 50 15.84 49.22 -10.08
CA LEU A 50 15.12 48.68 -11.24
C LEU A 50 13.90 49.54 -11.55
N TYR A 51 13.66 49.74 -12.84
CA TYR A 51 12.54 50.49 -13.38
C TYR A 51 11.67 49.60 -14.28
N ARG A 52 10.48 50.09 -14.65
CA ARG A 52 9.56 49.36 -15.54
C ARG A 52 10.16 48.92 -16.87
N HIS A 53 11.13 49.67 -17.42
CA HIS A 53 11.79 49.29 -18.66
C HIS A 53 12.75 48.09 -18.50
N ASP A 54 13.09 47.70 -17.27
CA ASP A 54 13.92 46.53 -16.96
C ASP A 54 13.11 45.22 -16.90
N GLU A 55 11.78 45.29 -16.82
CA GLU A 55 10.89 44.13 -16.79
C GLU A 55 11.11 43.09 -17.91
N PRO A 56 11.47 43.47 -19.16
CA PRO A 56 11.75 42.51 -20.22
C PRO A 56 13.06 41.74 -20.04
N ARG A 57 14.04 42.27 -19.29
CA ARG A 57 15.34 41.59 -19.06
C ARG A 57 15.33 40.64 -17.87
N LEU A 58 14.29 40.67 -17.04
CA LEU A 58 14.21 39.90 -15.79
C LEU A 58 13.40 38.61 -15.96
N GLU A 59 13.98 37.51 -15.49
CA GLU A 59 13.38 36.17 -15.46
C GLU A 59 13.51 35.59 -14.04
N ILE A 60 12.40 35.22 -13.39
CA ILE A 60 12.45 34.39 -12.18
C ILE A 60 12.71 32.94 -12.60
N VAL A 61 13.78 32.36 -12.07
CA VAL A 61 14.18 30.98 -12.36
C VAL A 61 13.73 30.02 -11.25
N GLU A 62 13.57 30.50 -10.02
CA GLU A 62 13.06 29.69 -8.90
C GLU A 62 12.16 30.57 -8.01
N GLN A 63 10.87 30.21 -7.92
CA GLN A 63 9.95 30.74 -6.92
C GLN A 63 10.02 29.85 -5.68
N GLY A 64 10.59 30.38 -4.60
CA GLY A 64 10.48 29.79 -3.27
C GLY A 64 11.70 28.99 -2.82
N ARG A 65 11.74 28.74 -1.50
CA ARG A 65 12.75 27.90 -0.87
C ARG A 65 12.47 26.43 -1.19
N PRO A 66 13.49 25.57 -1.31
CA PRO A 66 13.32 24.18 -0.90
C PRO A 66 12.78 24.20 0.54
N TRP A 67 11.67 23.50 0.83
CA TRP A 67 11.03 23.46 2.17
C TRP A 67 10.30 24.75 2.61
N SER A 68 9.58 25.43 1.71
CA SER A 68 8.85 26.67 2.02
C SER A 68 7.64 26.53 2.95
N PHE A 69 7.19 25.32 3.32
CA PHE A 69 6.02 25.06 4.18
C PHE A 69 4.75 25.87 3.81
N ASP A 70 4.66 26.32 2.57
CA ASP A 70 3.59 27.12 1.96
C ASP A 70 2.56 26.26 1.22
N GLY A 71 2.68 24.93 1.33
CA GLY A 71 1.71 23.98 0.80
C GLY A 71 0.34 24.12 1.47
N ASP A 72 -0.69 23.63 0.78
CA ASP A 72 -2.06 23.64 1.29
C ASP A 72 -2.17 22.81 2.59
N GLY A 73 -2.35 23.52 3.72
CA GLY A 73 -2.49 22.90 5.03
C GLY A 73 -3.72 22.00 5.18
N ALA A 74 -4.80 22.27 4.45
CA ALA A 74 -5.98 21.42 4.44
C ALA A 74 -5.70 20.10 3.71
N LEU A 75 -5.01 20.17 2.56
CA LEU A 75 -4.57 18.99 1.83
C LEU A 75 -3.56 18.16 2.65
N PHE A 76 -2.59 18.80 3.30
CA PHE A 76 -1.64 18.14 4.19
C PHE A 76 -2.36 17.40 5.33
N ARG A 77 -3.32 18.07 5.99
CA ARG A 77 -4.14 17.46 7.04
C ARG A 77 -4.92 16.26 6.51
N LEU A 78 -5.54 16.39 5.34
CA LEU A 78 -6.32 15.31 4.72
C LEU A 78 -5.44 14.08 4.45
N VAL A 79 -4.26 14.27 3.87
CA VAL A 79 -3.30 13.18 3.61
C VAL A 79 -2.80 12.57 4.92
N SER A 80 -2.49 13.39 5.93
CA SER A 80 -2.07 12.90 7.25
C SER A 80 -3.15 12.06 7.94
N GLU A 81 -4.41 12.50 7.89
CA GLU A 81 -5.55 11.75 8.46
C GLU A 81 -5.79 10.45 7.69
N ALA A 82 -5.73 10.49 6.35
CA ALA A 82 -5.84 9.30 5.51
C ALA A 82 -4.73 8.28 5.83
N GLN A 83 -3.49 8.74 6.02
CA GLN A 83 -2.38 7.87 6.44
C GLN A 83 -2.60 7.32 7.85
N ARG A 84 -3.07 8.12 8.81
CA ARG A 84 -3.39 7.62 10.17
C ARG A 84 -4.43 6.52 10.12
N ILE A 85 -5.52 6.70 9.37
CA ILE A 85 -6.57 5.69 9.22
C ILE A 85 -6.02 4.45 8.55
N ARG A 86 -5.26 4.62 7.44
CA ARG A 86 -4.63 3.51 6.72
C ARG A 86 -3.68 2.72 7.62
N LEU A 87 -2.95 3.38 8.51
CA LEU A 87 -1.97 2.76 9.40
C LEU A 87 -2.56 2.33 10.76
N ALA A 88 -3.82 2.65 11.07
CA ALA A 88 -4.44 2.33 12.35
C ALA A 88 -4.40 0.82 12.64
N HIS A 89 -4.53 0.01 11.59
CA HIS A 89 -4.42 -1.45 11.66
C HIS A 89 -3.09 -1.97 12.25
N LEU A 90 -1.99 -1.20 12.16
CA LEU A 90 -0.70 -1.59 12.75
C LEU A 90 -0.74 -1.64 14.28
N PHE A 91 -1.69 -0.92 14.89
CA PHE A 91 -1.85 -0.86 16.34
C PHE A 91 -3.07 -1.64 16.82
N ASP A 92 -3.84 -2.24 15.92
CA ASP A 92 -4.95 -3.12 16.28
C ASP A 92 -4.41 -4.55 16.43
N PRO A 93 -4.35 -5.10 17.66
CA PRO A 93 -3.86 -6.46 17.87
C PRO A 93 -4.79 -7.52 17.27
N VAL A 94 -6.05 -7.18 16.96
CA VAL A 94 -7.11 -8.12 16.56
C VAL A 94 -7.91 -7.61 15.35
N LEU A 95 -7.21 -7.04 14.38
CA LEU A 95 -7.81 -6.35 13.22
C LEU A 95 -8.81 -7.21 12.45
N ALA A 96 -8.49 -8.48 12.19
CA ALA A 96 -9.36 -9.36 11.43
C ALA A 96 -10.68 -9.62 12.16
N VAL A 97 -10.74 -9.55 13.49
CA VAL A 97 -12.01 -9.65 14.23
C VAL A 97 -12.88 -8.44 13.97
N HIS A 98 -12.31 -7.23 14.01
CA HIS A 98 -13.07 -5.99 13.80
C HIS A 98 -13.49 -5.76 12.34
N THR A 99 -12.81 -6.38 11.39
CA THR A 99 -13.05 -6.20 9.94
C THR A 99 -13.78 -7.37 9.28
N SER A 100 -14.19 -8.37 10.07
CA SER A 100 -14.92 -9.55 9.61
C SER A 100 -16.32 -9.61 10.21
N VAL A 101 -17.25 -10.24 9.50
CA VAL A 101 -18.64 -10.45 9.93
C VAL A 101 -18.71 -11.74 10.76
N VAL A 102 -18.02 -11.75 11.90
CA VAL A 102 -17.95 -12.88 12.84
C VAL A 102 -18.02 -12.40 14.27
N ASP A 103 -18.57 -13.24 15.15
CA ASP A 103 -18.47 -13.09 16.60
C ASP A 103 -17.66 -14.28 17.14
N PRO A 104 -16.32 -14.17 17.18
CA PRO A 104 -15.46 -15.29 17.50
C PRO A 104 -15.43 -15.58 19.00
N LEU A 105 -15.44 -16.86 19.34
CA LEU A 105 -15.40 -17.29 20.73
C LEU A 105 -14.02 -17.01 21.35
N PRO A 106 -13.91 -16.79 22.68
CA PRO A 106 -12.64 -16.46 23.32
C PRO A 106 -11.50 -17.44 23.00
N HIS A 107 -11.78 -18.74 22.98
CA HIS A 107 -10.78 -19.75 22.65
C HIS A 107 -10.28 -19.64 21.19
N GLN A 108 -11.12 -19.18 20.25
CA GLN A 108 -10.74 -18.96 18.86
C GLN A 108 -9.80 -17.77 18.74
N ILE A 109 -10.07 -16.70 19.49
CA ILE A 109 -9.19 -15.53 19.55
C ILE A 109 -7.82 -15.95 20.13
N THR A 110 -7.79 -16.61 21.29
CA THR A 110 -6.54 -17.07 21.89
C THR A 110 -5.78 -18.04 20.98
N ALA A 111 -6.47 -18.97 20.29
CA ALA A 111 -5.83 -19.87 19.34
C ALA A 111 -5.16 -19.09 18.19
N VAL A 112 -5.87 -18.16 17.56
CA VAL A 112 -5.34 -17.42 16.41
C VAL A 112 -4.25 -16.44 16.83
N TYR A 113 -4.51 -15.55 17.78
CA TYR A 113 -3.66 -14.40 18.05
C TYR A 113 -2.52 -14.69 19.03
N GLU A 114 -2.71 -15.59 19.99
CA GLU A 114 -1.66 -15.92 20.96
C GLU A 114 -0.81 -17.13 20.53
N HIS A 115 -1.37 -18.05 19.74
CA HIS A 115 -0.69 -19.31 19.41
C HIS A 115 -0.30 -19.43 17.94
N MET A 116 -1.19 -19.11 17.00
CA MET A 116 -0.91 -19.28 15.56
C MET A 116 -0.09 -18.11 15.02
N LEU A 117 -0.57 -16.87 15.19
CA LEU A 117 0.02 -15.67 14.60
C LEU A 117 1.50 -15.46 14.96
N PRO A 118 1.97 -15.68 16.21
CA PRO A 118 3.38 -15.48 16.57
C PRO A 118 4.33 -16.55 16.02
N ARG A 119 3.84 -17.66 15.47
CA ARG A 119 4.68 -18.78 15.01
C ARG A 119 5.07 -18.59 13.54
N GLN A 120 6.35 -18.32 13.31
CA GLN A 120 6.94 -18.23 11.97
C GLN A 120 8.19 -19.12 11.86
N PRO A 121 8.21 -20.15 10.98
CA PRO A 121 7.14 -20.56 10.07
C PRO A 121 5.99 -21.28 10.82
N LEU A 122 4.76 -21.05 10.35
CA LEU A 122 3.58 -21.68 10.94
C LEU A 122 3.44 -23.14 10.46
N ARG A 123 3.64 -24.09 11.38
CA ARG A 123 3.26 -25.51 11.20
C ARG A 123 2.37 -25.89 12.36
N PHE A 124 1.06 -25.86 12.14
CA PHE A 124 0.07 -25.96 13.20
C PHE A 124 -1.06 -26.91 12.80
N LEU A 125 -1.50 -27.75 13.73
CA LEU A 125 -2.62 -28.68 13.55
C LEU A 125 -3.77 -28.25 14.47
N LEU A 126 -4.90 -27.86 13.89
CA LEU A 126 -6.14 -27.63 14.61
C LEU A 126 -6.89 -28.95 14.75
N ALA A 127 -6.82 -29.56 15.93
CA ALA A 127 -7.42 -30.87 16.23
C ALA A 127 -8.63 -30.77 17.19
N ASP A 128 -9.28 -29.60 17.25
CA ASP A 128 -10.46 -29.40 18.10
C ASP A 128 -11.64 -30.27 17.66
N ASP A 129 -12.71 -30.32 18.46
CA ASP A 129 -13.91 -31.07 18.11
C ASP A 129 -14.60 -30.54 16.83
N PRO A 130 -15.34 -31.40 16.09
CA PRO A 130 -16.22 -30.94 15.02
C PRO A 130 -17.17 -29.85 15.52
N GLY A 131 -17.28 -28.74 14.78
CA GLY A 131 -18.10 -27.60 15.18
C GLY A 131 -17.41 -26.56 16.07
N ALA A 132 -16.17 -26.78 16.52
CA ALA A 132 -15.39 -25.78 17.26
C ALA A 132 -15.03 -24.51 16.46
N GLY A 133 -15.42 -24.44 15.18
CA GLY A 133 -15.19 -23.29 14.31
C GLY A 133 -13.76 -23.18 13.79
N LYS A 134 -13.13 -24.31 13.45
CA LYS A 134 -11.81 -24.35 12.79
C LYS A 134 -11.75 -23.49 11.52
N THR A 135 -12.81 -23.47 10.72
CA THR A 135 -12.94 -22.61 9.54
C THR A 135 -12.91 -21.12 9.91
N ILE A 136 -13.54 -20.73 11.02
CA ILE A 136 -13.51 -19.35 11.53
C ILE A 136 -12.08 -18.98 11.95
N MET A 137 -11.40 -19.87 12.69
CA MET A 137 -10.00 -19.64 13.11
C MET A 137 -9.07 -19.51 11.90
N ALA A 138 -9.21 -20.38 10.90
CA ALA A 138 -8.44 -20.29 9.66
C ALA A 138 -8.74 -18.98 8.90
N GLY A 139 -10.01 -18.60 8.76
CA GLY A 139 -10.42 -17.35 8.11
C GLY A 139 -9.87 -16.11 8.83
N LEU A 140 -9.91 -16.09 10.16
CA LEU A 140 -9.32 -15.03 10.98
C LEU A 140 -7.82 -14.93 10.74
N LEU A 141 -7.09 -16.05 10.79
CA LEU A 141 -5.65 -16.06 10.54
C LEU A 141 -5.32 -15.55 9.13
N ILE A 142 -6.00 -16.05 8.09
CA ILE A 142 -5.76 -15.64 6.70
C ILE A 142 -6.00 -14.13 6.56
N LYS A 143 -7.13 -13.64 7.07
CA LYS A 143 -7.49 -12.22 7.00
C LYS A 143 -6.48 -11.34 7.72
N GLU A 144 -6.02 -11.78 8.89
CA GLU A 144 -5.03 -11.07 9.69
C GLU A 144 -3.69 -10.98 8.97
N LEU A 145 -3.19 -12.09 8.42
CA LEU A 145 -1.93 -12.12 7.67
C LEU A 145 -1.99 -11.27 6.39
N ILE A 146 -3.10 -11.30 5.65
CA ILE A 146 -3.30 -10.44 4.47
C ILE A 146 -3.26 -8.97 4.87
N ALA A 147 -3.95 -8.61 5.96
CA ALA A 147 -4.02 -7.23 6.39
C ALA A 147 -2.68 -6.71 6.93
N ARG A 148 -1.84 -7.59 7.49
CA ARG A 148 -0.45 -7.28 7.89
C ARG A 148 0.54 -7.26 6.72
N GLY A 149 0.14 -7.76 5.55
CA GLY A 149 0.99 -7.88 4.37
C GLY A 149 1.90 -9.10 4.36
N ASP A 150 1.72 -10.03 5.31
CA ASP A 150 2.51 -11.27 5.45
C ASP A 150 2.01 -12.41 4.55
N LEU A 151 0.81 -12.27 3.99
CA LEU A 151 0.19 -13.26 3.08
C LEU A 151 -0.30 -12.55 1.81
N GLN A 152 0.14 -13.04 0.66
CA GLN A 152 -0.41 -12.69 -0.64
C GLN A 152 -1.07 -13.89 -1.31
N ARG A 153 -0.46 -15.08 -1.18
CA ARG A 153 -0.87 -16.30 -1.86
C ARG A 153 -1.26 -17.38 -0.86
N CYS A 154 -2.53 -17.80 -0.88
CA CYS A 154 -3.07 -18.83 0.01
C CYS A 154 -3.78 -19.94 -0.78
N LEU A 155 -3.46 -21.19 -0.43
CA LEU A 155 -4.11 -22.39 -0.95
C LEU A 155 -4.89 -23.10 0.16
N VAL A 156 -6.19 -23.24 -0.01
CA VAL A 156 -7.04 -24.10 0.82
C VAL A 156 -7.26 -25.41 0.09
N VAL A 157 -6.88 -26.52 0.71
CA VAL A 157 -7.14 -27.88 0.24
C VAL A 157 -8.18 -28.51 1.13
N CYS A 158 -9.32 -28.90 0.55
CA CYS A 158 -10.42 -29.48 1.32
C CYS A 158 -11.10 -30.62 0.55
N PRO A 159 -11.93 -31.45 1.21
CA PRO A 159 -12.82 -32.37 0.53
C PRO A 159 -13.73 -31.64 -0.46
N GLY A 160 -14.09 -32.31 -1.56
CA GLY A 160 -14.92 -31.72 -2.62
C GLY A 160 -16.27 -31.19 -2.14
N SER A 161 -16.87 -31.83 -1.13
CA SER A 161 -18.14 -31.42 -0.51
C SER A 161 -18.05 -30.12 0.30
N LEU A 162 -16.85 -29.71 0.73
CA LEU A 162 -16.65 -28.52 1.57
C LEU A 162 -16.14 -27.31 0.77
N ALA A 163 -15.76 -27.49 -0.51
CA ALA A 163 -15.15 -26.41 -1.29
C ALA A 163 -16.06 -25.17 -1.44
N GLU A 164 -17.34 -25.37 -1.74
CA GLU A 164 -18.31 -24.28 -1.87
C GLU A 164 -18.59 -23.63 -0.51
N GLN A 165 -18.69 -24.42 0.56
CA GLN A 165 -18.85 -23.90 1.91
C GLN A 165 -17.66 -23.03 2.32
N TRP A 166 -16.43 -23.48 2.05
CA TRP A 166 -15.22 -22.68 2.29
C TRP A 166 -15.25 -21.36 1.53
N GLN A 167 -15.61 -21.39 0.25
CA GLN A 167 -15.71 -20.19 -0.57
C GLN A 167 -16.76 -19.21 -0.01
N ASP A 168 -17.95 -19.72 0.31
CA ASP A 168 -19.04 -18.93 0.88
C ASP A 168 -18.67 -18.32 2.23
N GLU A 169 -18.06 -19.09 3.13
CA GLU A 169 -17.64 -18.60 4.44
C GLU A 169 -16.53 -17.55 4.32
N LEU A 170 -15.50 -17.81 3.53
CA LEU A 170 -14.39 -16.87 3.31
C LEU A 170 -14.87 -15.57 2.65
N PHE A 171 -15.79 -15.66 1.69
CA PHE A 171 -16.35 -14.49 1.03
C PHE A 171 -17.28 -13.70 1.96
N ARG A 172 -18.30 -14.33 2.55
CA ARG A 172 -19.34 -13.62 3.31
C ARG A 172 -18.84 -13.11 4.66
N ARG A 173 -17.99 -13.88 5.34
CA ARG A 173 -17.53 -13.52 6.70
C ARG A 173 -16.26 -12.69 6.68
N PHE A 174 -15.33 -12.98 5.77
CA PHE A 174 -14.00 -12.37 5.78
C PHE A 174 -13.75 -11.44 4.59
N HIS A 175 -14.68 -11.36 3.64
CA HIS A 175 -14.53 -10.61 2.38
C HIS A 175 -13.28 -11.03 1.61
N LEU A 176 -12.98 -12.34 1.61
CA LEU A 176 -11.84 -12.93 0.91
C LEU A 176 -12.32 -13.63 -0.36
N PRO A 177 -11.97 -13.14 -1.55
CA PRO A 177 -12.49 -13.65 -2.82
C PRO A 177 -11.71 -14.88 -3.29
N PHE A 178 -11.82 -16.00 -2.56
CA PHE A 178 -11.20 -17.25 -2.96
C PHE A 178 -11.88 -17.84 -4.20
N GLU A 179 -11.06 -18.42 -5.07
CA GLU A 179 -11.51 -19.06 -6.29
C GLU A 179 -11.36 -20.57 -6.21
N ILE A 180 -12.47 -21.28 -6.47
CA ILE A 180 -12.43 -22.74 -6.60
C ILE A 180 -11.78 -23.12 -7.94
N LEU A 181 -10.85 -24.06 -7.87
CA LEU A 181 -10.23 -24.71 -9.02
C LEU A 181 -11.26 -25.51 -9.82
N THR A 182 -11.39 -25.20 -11.12
CA THR A 182 -12.19 -25.97 -12.08
C THR A 182 -11.35 -26.31 -13.32
N ASN A 183 -11.80 -27.30 -14.11
CA ASN A 183 -11.13 -27.64 -15.36
C ASN A 183 -11.13 -26.47 -16.35
N ASP A 184 -12.27 -25.78 -16.47
CA ASP A 184 -12.42 -24.62 -17.36
C ASP A 184 -11.39 -23.53 -17.05
N LYS A 185 -11.09 -23.29 -15.76
CA LYS A 185 -10.05 -22.34 -15.34
C LYS A 185 -8.64 -22.81 -15.65
N LEU A 186 -8.37 -24.12 -15.51
CA LEU A 186 -7.08 -24.70 -15.87
C LEU A 186 -6.80 -24.60 -17.37
N GLU A 187 -7.83 -24.73 -18.21
CA GLU A 187 -7.75 -24.63 -19.67
C GLU A 187 -7.67 -23.17 -20.14
N ALA A 188 -8.38 -22.26 -19.47
CA ALA A 188 -8.39 -20.83 -19.80
C ALA A 188 -7.13 -20.06 -19.33
N ALA A 189 -6.23 -20.71 -18.57
CA ALA A 189 -5.03 -20.07 -18.03
C ALA A 189 -4.09 -19.58 -19.13
N ARG A 190 -3.79 -18.29 -19.14
CA ARG A 190 -2.96 -17.65 -20.17
C ARG A 190 -1.50 -18.07 -20.12
N THR A 191 -0.99 -18.33 -18.93
CA THR A 191 0.37 -18.79 -18.64
C THR A 191 0.51 -20.31 -18.78
N GLY A 192 -0.59 -21.02 -19.05
CA GLY A 192 -0.68 -22.48 -18.97
C GLY A 192 -0.80 -23.01 -17.52
N ASN A 193 -0.59 -22.16 -16.52
CA ASN A 193 -0.72 -22.53 -15.10
C ASN A 193 -1.60 -21.54 -14.33
N TRP A 194 -2.87 -21.92 -14.17
CA TRP A 194 -3.86 -21.13 -13.44
C TRP A 194 -3.42 -20.78 -12.01
N PHE A 195 -2.66 -21.65 -11.33
CA PHE A 195 -2.17 -21.37 -9.99
C PHE A 195 -1.24 -20.15 -9.94
N LEU A 196 -0.53 -19.82 -11.03
CA LEU A 196 0.31 -18.61 -11.07
C LEU A 196 -0.51 -17.33 -11.22
N GLU A 197 -1.67 -17.41 -11.86
CA GLU A 197 -2.56 -16.27 -12.15
C GLU A 197 -3.49 -15.93 -10.98
N THR A 198 -3.73 -16.87 -10.07
CA THR A 198 -4.67 -16.71 -8.96
C THR A 198 -3.99 -16.85 -7.60
N ASN A 199 -4.18 -15.84 -6.74
CA ASN A 199 -3.51 -15.77 -5.44
C ASN A 199 -4.29 -16.45 -4.30
N LEU A 200 -5.62 -16.51 -4.37
CA LEU A 200 -6.46 -17.08 -3.32
C LEU A 200 -7.23 -18.27 -3.90
N VAL A 201 -6.78 -19.48 -3.59
CA VAL A 201 -7.24 -20.70 -4.27
C VAL A 201 -7.87 -21.68 -3.29
N ILE A 202 -9.01 -22.26 -3.68
CA ILE A 202 -9.58 -23.45 -3.08
C ILE A 202 -9.44 -24.60 -4.07
N ALA A 203 -8.80 -25.69 -3.65
CA ALA A 203 -8.62 -26.87 -4.45
C ALA A 203 -9.19 -28.10 -3.73
N ARG A 204 -9.90 -28.94 -4.48
CA ARG A 204 -10.46 -30.19 -3.94
C ARG A 204 -9.36 -31.25 -3.86
N LEU A 205 -9.24 -31.91 -2.70
CA LEU A 205 -8.18 -32.89 -2.42
C LEU A 205 -8.19 -34.08 -3.41
N ASP A 206 -9.37 -34.55 -3.80
CA ASP A 206 -9.56 -35.62 -4.78
C ASP A 206 -9.04 -35.24 -6.17
N LYS A 207 -9.23 -33.98 -6.58
CA LYS A 207 -8.70 -33.44 -7.83
C LYS A 207 -7.18 -33.31 -7.79
N LEU A 208 -6.63 -32.80 -6.68
CA LEU A 208 -5.18 -32.64 -6.52
C LEU A 208 -4.44 -33.99 -6.43
N SER A 209 -5.02 -34.98 -5.77
CA SER A 209 -4.36 -36.28 -5.54
C SER A 209 -4.36 -37.21 -6.75
N ARG A 210 -5.31 -37.06 -7.67
CA ARG A 210 -5.50 -37.99 -8.80
C ARG A 210 -5.04 -37.46 -10.16
N ASN A 211 -4.80 -36.16 -10.30
CA ASN A 211 -4.52 -35.55 -11.59
C ASN A 211 -3.04 -35.12 -11.66
N GLU A 212 -2.24 -35.89 -12.40
CA GLU A 212 -0.79 -35.67 -12.55
C GLU A 212 -0.47 -34.30 -13.17
N ASP A 213 -1.25 -33.84 -14.15
CA ASP A 213 -1.05 -32.53 -14.77
C ASP A 213 -1.22 -31.38 -13.76
N VAL A 214 -2.23 -31.47 -12.90
CA VAL A 214 -2.47 -30.48 -11.83
C VAL A 214 -1.35 -30.53 -10.79
N GLN A 215 -0.84 -31.71 -10.46
CA GLN A 215 0.30 -31.86 -9.55
C GLN A 215 1.56 -31.24 -10.14
N MET A 216 1.86 -31.47 -11.42
CA MET A 216 2.99 -30.86 -12.10
C MET A 216 2.88 -29.33 -12.10
N LYS A 217 1.69 -28.79 -12.36
CA LYS A 217 1.44 -27.33 -12.29
C LYS A 217 1.65 -26.77 -10.88
N LEU A 218 1.26 -27.48 -9.82
CA LEU A 218 1.51 -27.09 -8.43
C LEU A 218 2.98 -27.19 -8.03
N GLN A 219 3.72 -28.15 -8.57
CA GLN A 219 5.15 -28.36 -8.30
C GLN A 219 6.06 -27.42 -9.10
N ALA A 220 5.50 -26.58 -9.97
CA ALA A 220 6.29 -25.62 -10.73
C ALA A 220 7.13 -24.73 -9.78
N PRO A 221 8.41 -24.44 -10.09
CA PRO A 221 9.32 -23.73 -9.19
C PRO A 221 8.82 -22.35 -8.73
N ASP A 222 8.05 -21.69 -9.59
CA ASP A 222 7.47 -20.36 -9.35
C ASP A 222 6.12 -20.42 -8.61
N CYS A 223 5.51 -21.61 -8.51
CA CYS A 223 4.23 -21.80 -7.84
C CYS A 223 4.42 -21.94 -6.32
N ARG A 224 4.72 -20.82 -5.66
CA ARG A 224 4.85 -20.74 -4.20
C ARG A 224 3.59 -20.24 -3.53
N TRP A 225 3.40 -20.68 -2.29
CA TRP A 225 2.29 -20.34 -1.42
C TRP A 225 2.84 -19.85 -0.08
N ASP A 226 2.30 -18.75 0.43
CA ASP A 226 2.67 -18.21 1.74
C ASP A 226 2.01 -19.01 2.85
N LEU A 227 0.79 -19.48 2.60
CA LEU A 227 0.02 -20.35 3.49
C LEU A 227 -0.71 -21.44 2.71
N VAL A 228 -0.65 -22.65 3.25
CA VAL A 228 -1.47 -23.78 2.80
C VAL A 228 -2.31 -24.26 3.98
N VAL A 229 -3.63 -24.30 3.79
CA VAL A 229 -4.59 -24.82 4.78
C VAL A 229 -5.12 -26.14 4.25
N CYS A 230 -4.87 -27.23 4.98
CA CYS A 230 -5.42 -28.54 4.65
C CYS A 230 -6.56 -28.87 5.63
N ASP A 231 -7.78 -28.91 5.11
CA ASP A 231 -8.95 -29.33 5.86
C ASP A 231 -9.14 -30.84 5.79
N GLU A 232 -9.64 -31.43 6.88
CA GLU A 232 -9.76 -32.89 7.06
C GLU A 232 -8.48 -33.67 6.75
N ALA A 233 -7.33 -33.18 7.25
CA ALA A 233 -6.00 -33.73 7.02
C ALA A 233 -5.76 -35.17 7.52
N HIS A 234 -6.79 -35.81 8.09
CA HIS A 234 -6.76 -37.22 8.47
C HIS A 234 -7.02 -38.17 7.28
N LYS A 235 -7.47 -37.64 6.13
CA LYS A 235 -7.71 -38.37 4.88
C LYS A 235 -6.54 -38.22 3.91
#